data_AF-A0A957G162-F1
#
_entry.id   AF-A0A957G162-F1
#
_cell.length_a   1.000
_cell.length_b   1.000
_cell.length_c   1.000
_cell.angle_alpha   90.00
_cell.angle_beta   90.00
_cell.angle_gamma   90.00
#
_symmetry.space_group_name_H-M   'P 1'
#
loop_
_entity.id
_entity.type
_entity.pdbx_description
1 polymer ?
#
loop_
_entity_poly.entity_id
_entity_poly.type
_entity_poly.pdbx_seq_one_letter_code
_entity_poly.pdbx_strand_id
1 'polypeptide(L)'
;RTIFIYLDKLTEVDVESLEVGQQYEFSGIFEQWDGNFRLMPRRQADLVAQHEPVVELRLTAPFSAPAGSNIDYSYRATNYTGEPLADVTFTFAPLSPNGVEESWTIPVLEPDATAVMTYSLALAAELPGTVTIPTPLASSLPAEQLALPADHTVFIGEGVPIWALQGSGLESPYNRATVTTAGVVTAIFPDLNGFWLQMAEGDGDPVTSDGIFVLAENEALSLEPLQTVLVTGRIREVAGQTTLDIATAADVVVDGIADALPAAIELSPPADEAASQLYYESLEGMLVQISSPARAVAPTTQYGEYALVREESGLDRIYRAEEIGYLIFVDDGSTMVHNDQSTLPYVIYSGDEVSDLIGPLAYTFGDFKIEPLAPPTIIPAEQALPVPLRLGSNQFSIATFNVENLFDTTSPHPDDPPLPTQAEYDNKLAKISDAIITMGAPSILALQEVENIGVLEDLAALPSLASFNYQAVLIEGDDSRGIDVAYLLRGDQVELVSAEAFPAPEGVTSRPPLVLELQVTLNGNSLKLFVINNHFSSLAGGEEATEPR
;
A
#
# COMPACT_ATOMS: atom_id res chain seq x y z
N ARG A 1 -18.46 23.99 4.47
CA ARG A 1 -18.28 23.74 3.03
C ARG A 1 -16.79 23.61 2.81
N THR A 2 -16.31 22.40 2.60
CA THR A 2 -14.91 22.14 2.24
C THR A 2 -14.76 22.42 0.75
N ILE A 3 -13.70 23.12 0.36
CA ILE A 3 -13.33 23.32 -1.05
C ILE A 3 -11.97 22.66 -1.21
N PHE A 4 -11.82 21.81 -2.22
CA PHE A 4 -10.54 21.18 -2.50
C PHE A 4 -9.62 22.18 -3.21
N ILE A 5 -8.39 22.29 -2.73
CA ILE A 5 -7.32 22.96 -3.46
C ILE A 5 -6.66 21.91 -4.34
N TYR A 6 -6.62 22.17 -5.65
CA TYR A 6 -5.98 21.29 -6.60
C TYR A 6 -4.68 21.92 -7.09
N LEU A 7 -3.57 21.25 -6.82
CA LEU A 7 -2.23 21.66 -7.24
C LEU A 7 -1.82 20.77 -8.42
N ASP A 8 -2.00 21.29 -9.64
CA ASP A 8 -1.58 20.58 -10.84
C ASP A 8 -0.07 20.70 -11.03
N LYS A 9 0.60 19.61 -11.44
CA LYS A 9 2.04 19.64 -11.78
C LYS A 9 2.37 20.69 -12.85
N LEU A 10 1.41 21.04 -13.71
CA LEU A 10 1.54 22.07 -14.76
C LEU A 10 1.50 23.51 -14.21
N THR A 11 1.11 23.72 -12.96
CA THR A 11 1.10 25.07 -12.34
C THR A 11 2.49 25.56 -11.96
N GLU A 12 3.51 24.69 -12.01
CA GLU A 12 4.87 24.94 -11.53
C GLU A 12 4.92 25.43 -10.06
N VAL A 13 3.83 25.17 -9.30
CA VAL A 13 3.78 25.45 -7.86
C VAL A 13 4.61 24.40 -7.15
N ASP A 14 5.57 24.86 -6.34
CA ASP A 14 6.39 24.01 -5.50
C ASP A 14 5.56 23.56 -4.29
N VAL A 15 5.01 22.36 -4.38
CA VAL A 15 4.24 21.73 -3.31
C VAL A 15 5.13 21.26 -2.16
N GLU A 16 6.45 21.12 -2.35
CA GLU A 16 7.36 20.73 -1.28
C GLU A 16 7.55 21.85 -0.24
N SER A 17 7.28 23.10 -0.64
CA SER A 17 7.26 24.28 0.26
C SER A 17 6.06 24.32 1.21
N LEU A 18 5.07 23.42 1.04
CA LEU A 18 3.91 23.32 1.92
C LEU A 18 4.24 22.49 3.17
N GLU A 19 4.05 23.10 4.32
CA GLU A 19 4.16 22.50 5.64
C GLU A 19 2.77 22.02 6.08
N VAL A 20 2.64 20.74 6.46
CA VAL A 20 1.39 20.19 6.96
C VAL A 20 1.02 20.88 8.28
N GLY A 21 -0.24 21.31 8.42
CA GLY A 21 -0.72 22.04 9.60
C GLY A 21 -0.53 23.56 9.54
N GLN A 22 0.27 24.08 8.61
CA GLN A 22 0.42 25.51 8.37
C GLN A 22 -0.81 26.07 7.63
N GLN A 23 -1.24 27.28 8.01
CA GLN A 23 -2.32 27.97 7.31
C GLN A 23 -1.78 28.70 6.07
N TYR A 24 -2.58 28.71 5.00
CA TYR A 24 -2.25 29.36 3.74
C TYR A 24 -3.47 30.11 3.20
N GLU A 25 -3.22 31.27 2.60
CA GLU A 25 -4.16 31.95 1.73
C GLU A 25 -3.92 31.50 0.29
N PHE A 26 -5.00 31.06 -0.36
CA PHE A 26 -4.98 30.60 -1.74
C PHE A 26 -5.75 31.57 -2.63
N SER A 27 -5.13 31.98 -3.73
CA SER A 27 -5.78 32.65 -4.86
C SER A 27 -5.69 31.76 -6.10
N GLY A 28 -6.61 31.87 -7.05
CA GLY A 28 -6.56 30.98 -8.21
C GLY A 28 -7.78 31.01 -9.11
N ILE A 29 -7.82 30.03 -10.01
CA ILE A 29 -8.97 29.76 -10.88
C ILE A 29 -9.92 28.84 -10.10
N PHE A 30 -11.16 29.28 -9.93
CA PHE A 30 -12.20 28.47 -9.31
C PHE A 30 -13.03 27.80 -10.40
N GLU A 31 -13.09 26.47 -10.41
CA GLU A 31 -13.77 25.69 -11.43
C GLU A 31 -14.50 24.47 -10.83
N GLN A 32 -15.37 23.86 -11.63
CA GLN A 32 -16.04 22.60 -11.30
C GLN A 32 -15.49 21.50 -12.22
N TRP A 33 -14.93 20.45 -11.64
CA TRP A 33 -14.49 19.25 -12.37
C TRP A 33 -15.00 18.02 -11.62
N ASP A 34 -15.69 17.15 -12.36
CA ASP A 34 -16.18 15.85 -11.88
C ASP A 34 -17.09 15.97 -10.66
N GLY A 35 -18.08 16.86 -10.78
CA GLY A 35 -19.03 17.16 -9.71
C GLY A 35 -18.48 18.05 -8.59
N ASN A 36 -17.16 18.17 -8.42
CA ASN A 36 -16.53 18.87 -7.31
C ASN A 36 -16.04 20.28 -7.68
N PHE A 37 -16.28 21.24 -6.79
CA PHE A 37 -15.68 22.57 -6.89
C PHE A 37 -14.25 22.55 -6.35
N ARG A 38 -13.32 23.08 -7.12
CA ARG A 38 -11.91 23.18 -6.74
C ARG A 38 -11.33 24.55 -7.07
N LEU A 39 -10.35 24.97 -6.26
CA LEU A 39 -9.55 26.17 -6.50
C LEU A 39 -8.15 25.75 -6.95
N MET A 40 -7.71 26.26 -8.08
CA MET A 40 -6.42 25.95 -8.69
C MET A 40 -5.51 27.19 -8.69
N PRO A 41 -4.44 27.21 -7.88
CA PRO A 41 -3.42 28.25 -7.93
C PRO A 41 -2.76 28.30 -9.31
N ARG A 42 -2.35 29.49 -9.77
CA ARG A 42 -1.78 29.64 -11.13
C ARG A 42 -0.26 29.72 -11.14
N ARG A 43 0.35 29.96 -9.98
CA ARG A 43 1.77 30.26 -9.75
C ARG A 43 2.06 30.26 -8.25
N GLN A 44 3.33 30.12 -7.86
CA GLN A 44 3.73 30.09 -6.45
C GLN A 44 3.18 31.27 -5.62
N ALA A 45 3.19 32.49 -6.17
CA ALA A 45 2.72 33.70 -5.48
C ALA A 45 1.20 33.76 -5.25
N ASP A 46 0.45 32.77 -5.74
CA ASP A 46 -0.96 32.61 -5.41
C ASP A 46 -1.16 31.75 -4.13
N LEU A 47 -0.09 31.18 -3.57
CA LEU A 47 0.00 30.63 -2.22
C LEU A 47 0.74 31.62 -1.33
N VAL A 48 0.12 32.01 -0.21
CA VAL A 48 0.79 32.83 0.80
C VAL A 48 0.61 32.17 2.15
N ALA A 49 1.71 31.81 2.82
CA ALA A 49 1.64 31.30 4.18
C ALA A 49 1.06 32.37 5.11
N GLN A 50 0.04 31.98 5.88
CA GLN A 50 -0.59 32.81 6.89
C GLN A 50 0.04 32.47 8.24
N HIS A 51 0.81 33.40 8.78
CA HIS A 51 1.43 33.23 10.09
C HIS A 51 0.55 33.86 11.16
N GLU A 52 0.41 33.17 12.30
CA GLU A 52 -0.13 33.82 13.49
C GLU A 52 0.75 35.02 13.87
N PRO A 53 0.21 36.05 14.52
CA PRO A 53 0.98 37.23 14.93
C PRO A 53 1.89 36.89 16.12
N VAL A 54 2.96 36.14 15.85
CA VAL A 54 3.96 35.65 16.80
C VAL A 54 5.36 36.02 16.33
N VAL A 55 6.35 35.92 17.22
CA VAL A 55 7.75 35.79 16.83
C VAL A 55 8.05 34.31 16.69
N GLU A 56 8.34 33.89 15.46
CA GLU A 56 8.76 32.53 15.16
C GLU A 56 10.28 32.42 15.31
N LEU A 57 10.73 31.46 16.11
CA LEU A 57 12.12 31.07 16.22
C LEU A 57 12.30 29.73 15.51
N ARG A 58 13.07 29.70 14.42
CA ARG A 58 13.46 28.47 13.72
C ARG A 58 14.90 28.10 14.04
N LEU A 59 15.16 26.82 14.29
CA LEU A 59 16.50 26.26 14.42
C LEU A 59 16.92 25.63 13.09
N THR A 60 18.18 25.84 12.71
CA THR A 60 18.84 25.10 11.61
C THR A 60 20.10 24.47 12.17
N ALA A 61 20.17 23.14 12.16
CA ALA A 61 21.28 22.34 12.66
C ALA A 61 21.41 21.05 11.82
N PRO A 62 22.61 20.45 11.73
CA PRO A 62 22.77 19.14 11.11
C PRO A 62 22.09 18.05 11.96
N PHE A 63 21.71 16.94 11.34
CA PHE A 63 21.17 15.78 12.06
C PHE A 63 22.27 14.86 12.59
N SER A 64 23.46 14.89 11.99
CA SER A 64 24.62 14.15 12.45
C SER A 64 25.91 14.95 12.27
N ALA A 65 26.94 14.62 13.05
CA ALA A 65 28.26 15.22 12.96
C ALA A 65 29.36 14.19 13.25
N PRO A 66 30.47 14.16 12.49
CA PRO A 66 31.60 13.29 12.79
C PRO A 66 32.18 13.55 14.18
N ALA A 67 32.69 12.51 14.83
CA ALA A 67 33.36 12.65 16.12
C ALA A 67 34.54 13.65 16.04
N GLY A 68 34.56 14.62 16.95
CA GLY A 68 35.58 15.66 17.00
C GLY A 68 35.44 16.79 15.96
N SER A 69 34.37 16.83 15.17
CA SER A 69 34.06 17.98 14.32
C SER A 69 33.36 19.11 15.09
N ASN A 70 33.13 20.24 14.44
CA ASN A 70 32.23 21.25 14.98
C ASN A 70 30.78 20.94 14.58
N ILE A 71 29.83 21.31 15.43
CA ILE A 71 28.40 21.42 15.10
C ILE A 71 28.11 22.89 14.85
N ASP A 72 27.87 23.24 13.59
CA ASP A 72 27.42 24.58 13.21
C ASP A 72 25.90 24.60 13.19
N TYR A 73 25.30 25.54 13.92
CA TYR A 73 23.85 25.70 13.98
C TYR A 73 23.47 27.18 14.07
N SER A 74 22.23 27.50 13.72
CA SER A 74 21.74 28.86 13.80
C SER A 74 20.29 28.95 14.24
N TYR A 75 19.97 30.00 14.98
CA TYR A 75 18.61 30.40 15.27
C TYR A 75 18.21 31.58 14.39
N ARG A 76 17.01 31.50 13.82
CA ARG A 76 16.39 32.52 13.00
C ARG A 76 15.10 32.98 13.68
N ALA A 77 15.06 34.24 14.12
CA ALA A 77 13.87 34.85 14.70
C ALA A 77 13.18 35.74 13.65
N THR A 78 11.90 35.49 13.35
CA THR A 78 11.09 36.27 12.42
C THR A 78 9.89 36.87 13.15
N ASN A 79 9.64 38.17 12.98
CA ASN A 79 8.52 38.85 13.64
C ASN A 79 7.30 38.96 12.73
N TYR A 80 6.24 38.22 13.06
CA TYR A 80 4.94 38.28 12.37
C TYR A 80 3.88 39.10 13.13
N THR A 81 4.23 39.78 14.23
CA THR A 81 3.29 40.49 15.13
C THR A 81 2.75 41.82 14.60
N GLY A 82 3.19 42.27 13.41
CA GLY A 82 2.74 43.51 12.75
C GLY A 82 3.30 44.82 13.35
N GLU A 83 3.96 44.77 14.50
CA GLU A 83 4.58 45.92 15.18
C GLU A 83 6.06 45.64 15.48
N PRO A 84 6.93 46.67 15.51
CA PRO A 84 8.33 46.49 15.89
C PRO A 84 8.47 46.08 17.36
N LEU A 85 9.31 45.09 17.62
CA LEU A 85 9.60 44.59 18.95
C LEU A 85 11.00 45.03 19.39
N ALA A 86 11.14 45.57 20.60
CA ALA A 86 12.42 46.00 21.15
C ALA A 86 12.93 45.02 22.20
N ASP A 87 14.25 44.85 22.27
CA ASP A 87 14.95 44.03 23.27
C ASP A 87 14.37 42.60 23.39
N VAL A 88 14.16 41.94 22.25
CA VAL A 88 13.72 40.54 22.20
C VAL A 88 14.89 39.66 22.61
N THR A 89 14.78 38.99 23.75
CA THR A 89 15.83 38.13 24.31
C THR A 89 15.37 36.69 24.33
N PHE A 90 16.26 35.78 23.92
CA PHE A 90 16.12 34.34 24.12
C PHE A 90 17.25 33.86 25.04
N THR A 91 16.93 32.95 25.95
CA THR A 91 17.90 32.28 26.83
C THR A 91 17.83 30.79 26.60
N PHE A 92 18.97 30.15 26.39
CA PHE A 92 19.07 28.73 26.01
C PHE A 92 19.71 27.93 27.14
N ALA A 93 19.23 26.70 27.35
CA ALA A 93 19.92 25.78 28.24
C ALA A 93 21.33 25.48 27.69
N PRO A 94 22.31 25.17 28.57
CA PRO A 94 23.61 24.71 28.12
C PRO A 94 23.46 23.44 27.28
N LEU A 95 24.16 23.40 26.14
CA LEU A 95 24.21 22.21 25.28
C LEU A 95 24.77 21.02 26.07
N SER A 96 24.07 19.90 26.08
CA SER A 96 24.57 18.68 26.70
C SER A 96 25.74 18.11 25.88
N PRO A 97 26.88 17.70 26.48
CA PRO A 97 27.13 17.62 27.93
C PRO A 97 27.97 18.77 28.54
N ASN A 98 28.40 19.78 27.77
CA ASN A 98 29.46 20.73 28.21
C ASN A 98 29.23 22.22 27.87
N GLY A 99 28.03 22.62 27.46
CA GLY A 99 27.72 23.98 27.04
C GLY A 99 27.72 24.99 28.19
N VAL A 100 27.90 26.26 27.86
CA VAL A 100 27.60 27.39 28.75
C VAL A 100 26.18 27.85 28.42
N GLU A 101 25.45 28.39 29.40
CA GLU A 101 24.19 29.06 29.14
C GLU A 101 24.43 30.25 28.19
N GLU A 102 23.66 30.31 27.11
CA GLU A 102 23.78 31.35 26.09
C GLU A 102 22.51 32.20 26.08
N SER A 103 22.68 33.49 25.79
CA SER A 103 21.58 34.42 25.64
C SER A 103 21.80 35.26 24.39
N TRP A 104 20.73 35.45 23.62
CA TRP A 104 20.71 36.25 22.41
C TRP A 104 19.67 37.36 22.55
N THR A 105 20.12 38.61 22.51
CA THR A 105 19.25 39.79 22.52
C THR A 105 19.27 40.50 21.17
N ILE A 106 18.08 40.73 20.62
CA ILE A 106 17.82 41.48 19.39
C ILE A 106 17.32 42.87 19.81
N PRO A 107 18.10 43.95 19.58
CA PRO A 107 17.72 45.29 20.05
C PRO A 107 16.39 45.79 19.47
N VAL A 108 16.17 45.57 18.17
CA VAL A 108 14.92 45.88 17.48
C VAL A 108 14.68 44.83 16.41
N LEU A 109 13.48 44.25 16.38
CA LEU A 109 13.00 43.32 15.36
C LEU A 109 11.75 43.91 14.71
N GLU A 110 11.93 44.51 13.54
CA GLU A 110 10.86 45.15 12.75
C GLU A 110 9.82 44.11 12.26
N PRO A 111 8.57 44.53 11.93
CA PRO A 111 7.59 43.64 11.31
C PRO A 111 8.13 43.00 10.04
N ASP A 112 7.86 41.70 9.86
CA ASP A 112 8.32 40.86 8.75
C ASP A 112 9.86 40.78 8.61
N ALA A 113 10.62 41.33 9.56
CA ALA A 113 12.06 41.25 9.57
C ALA A 113 12.53 39.97 10.27
N THR A 114 13.71 39.52 9.86
CA THR A 114 14.38 38.36 10.43
C THR A 114 15.71 38.76 11.03
N ALA A 115 16.01 38.24 12.22
CA ALA A 115 17.34 38.23 12.81
C ALA A 115 17.88 36.80 12.84
N VAL A 116 19.20 36.64 12.68
CA VAL A 116 19.87 35.33 12.71
C VAL A 116 21.05 35.39 13.67
N MET A 117 21.18 34.38 14.51
CA MET A 117 22.37 34.12 15.32
C MET A 117 22.95 32.76 14.95
N THR A 118 24.27 32.70 14.76
CA THR A 118 24.98 31.47 14.39
C THR A 118 25.97 31.10 15.48
N TYR A 119 26.03 29.80 15.76
CA TYR A 119 26.89 29.19 16.77
C TYR A 119 27.73 28.09 16.12
N SER A 120 28.89 27.83 16.70
CA SER A 120 29.76 26.72 16.32
C SER A 120 30.25 26.04 17.59
N LEU A 121 29.77 24.84 17.86
CA LEU A 121 30.15 24.04 19.02
C LEU A 121 31.27 23.08 18.63
N ALA A 122 32.45 23.22 19.25
CA ALA A 122 33.53 22.24 19.08
C ALA A 122 33.24 20.98 19.91
N LEU A 123 33.15 19.81 19.27
CA LEU A 123 33.01 18.54 19.96
C LEU A 123 34.36 18.07 20.50
N ALA A 124 34.38 17.58 21.74
CA ALA A 124 35.52 16.81 22.21
C ALA A 124 35.59 15.48 21.46
N ALA A 125 36.80 15.03 21.12
CA ALA A 125 37.02 13.83 20.31
C ALA A 125 36.48 12.53 20.95
N GLU A 126 36.19 12.53 22.25
CA GLU A 126 35.71 11.38 23.02
C GLU A 126 34.25 11.52 23.48
N LEU A 127 33.41 12.27 22.75
CA LEU A 127 31.96 12.32 23.02
C LEU A 127 31.22 11.26 22.19
N PRO A 128 30.90 10.07 22.74
CA PRO A 128 29.96 9.15 22.10
C PRO A 128 28.50 9.61 22.34
N GLY A 129 27.63 9.29 21.40
CA GLY A 129 26.18 9.43 21.56
C GLY A 129 25.61 10.64 20.82
N THR A 130 24.85 11.47 21.52
CA THR A 130 24.09 12.59 20.93
C THR A 130 24.38 13.91 21.63
N VAL A 131 24.19 15.01 20.89
CA VAL A 131 24.13 16.37 21.43
C VAL A 131 22.74 16.93 21.17
N THR A 132 22.05 17.32 22.23
CA THR A 132 20.75 17.99 22.11
C THR A 132 20.94 19.49 22.10
N ILE A 133 20.45 20.14 21.04
CA ILE A 133 20.27 21.58 20.95
C ILE A 133 18.88 21.90 21.50
N PRO A 134 18.79 22.49 22.70
CA PRO A 134 17.53 22.65 23.38
C PRO A 134 16.75 23.85 22.86
N THR A 135 15.43 23.77 22.95
CA THR A 135 14.54 24.93 22.87
C THR A 135 14.95 26.04 23.86
N PRO A 136 14.62 27.31 23.59
CA PRO A 136 14.86 28.38 24.56
C PRO A 136 14.14 28.12 25.89
N LEU A 137 14.85 28.28 27.01
CA LEU A 137 14.31 28.18 28.37
C LEU A 137 13.43 29.38 28.74
N ALA A 138 13.74 30.55 28.19
CA ALA A 138 13.03 31.79 28.50
C ALA A 138 13.10 32.77 27.32
N SER A 139 12.11 33.65 27.28
CA SER A 139 12.07 34.79 26.36
C SER A 139 11.58 36.05 27.09
N SER A 140 11.96 37.23 26.58
CA SER A 140 11.37 38.50 27.01
C SER A 140 9.93 38.71 26.50
N LEU A 141 9.45 37.88 25.58
CA LEU A 141 8.08 37.89 25.06
C LEU A 141 7.17 36.90 25.83
N PRO A 142 5.85 37.17 25.94
CA PRO A 142 4.88 36.21 26.44
C PRO A 142 4.83 34.94 25.58
N ALA A 143 4.55 33.79 26.20
CA ALA A 143 4.50 32.49 25.50
C ALA A 143 3.49 32.48 24.34
N GLU A 144 2.38 33.21 24.47
CA GLU A 144 1.34 33.31 23.44
C GLU A 144 1.78 34.13 22.21
N GLN A 145 2.91 34.84 22.30
CA GLN A 145 3.51 35.59 21.19
C GLN A 145 4.71 34.86 20.57
N LEU A 146 4.94 33.59 20.92
CA LEU A 146 6.12 32.84 20.51
C LEU A 146 5.73 31.53 19.82
N ALA A 147 6.35 31.28 18.68
CA ALA A 147 6.45 29.94 18.10
C ALA A 147 7.91 29.49 18.22
N LEU A 148 8.17 28.51 19.08
CA LEU A 148 9.53 28.02 19.38
C LEU A 148 9.78 26.69 18.64
N PRO A 149 11.03 26.39 18.26
CA PRO A 149 11.36 25.09 17.69
C PRO A 149 11.25 24.03 18.78
N ALA A 150 11.25 22.74 18.42
CA ALA A 150 11.44 21.64 19.36
C ALA A 150 12.94 21.43 19.67
N ASP A 151 13.24 20.61 20.68
CA ASP A 151 14.61 20.16 20.94
C ASP A 151 15.12 19.39 19.72
N HIS A 152 16.36 19.64 19.32
CA HIS A 152 16.96 19.02 18.13
C HIS A 152 18.14 18.14 18.53
N THR A 153 18.10 16.88 18.12
CA THR A 153 19.14 15.91 18.42
C THR A 153 20.13 15.81 17.26
N VAL A 154 21.42 15.97 17.56
CA VAL A 154 22.53 15.73 16.65
C VAL A 154 23.22 14.43 17.04
N PHE A 155 23.28 13.47 16.12
CA PHE A 155 23.97 12.19 16.31
C PHE A 155 25.47 12.32 16.04
N ILE A 156 26.30 11.87 16.97
CA ILE A 156 27.76 11.91 16.81
C ILE A 156 28.25 10.59 16.24
N GLY A 157 28.85 10.64 15.04
CA GLY A 157 29.32 9.45 14.33
C GLY A 157 29.19 9.57 12.83
N GLU A 158 28.91 8.43 12.19
CA GLU A 158 28.88 8.29 10.73
C GLU A 158 27.56 8.76 10.09
N GLY A 159 26.52 8.97 10.89
CA GLY A 159 25.20 9.29 10.38
C GLY A 159 24.11 9.34 11.46
N VAL A 160 22.87 9.47 10.99
CA VAL A 160 21.66 9.27 11.80
C VAL A 160 21.38 7.76 11.84
N PRO A 161 21.26 7.13 13.02
CA PRO A 161 20.92 5.71 13.13
C PRO A 161 19.56 5.37 12.50
N ILE A 162 19.42 4.17 11.96
CA ILE A 162 18.20 3.75 11.25
C ILE A 162 16.98 3.77 12.18
N TRP A 163 17.09 3.31 13.43
CA TRP A 163 16.02 3.39 14.43
C TRP A 163 15.52 4.82 14.68
N ALA A 164 16.38 5.83 14.54
CA ALA A 164 15.97 7.22 14.65
C ALA A 164 15.25 7.70 13.39
N LEU A 165 15.70 7.23 12.22
CA LEU A 165 15.05 7.53 10.93
C LEU A 165 13.66 6.91 10.85
N GLN A 166 13.48 5.67 11.30
CA GLN A 166 12.18 5.02 11.41
C GLN A 166 11.32 5.71 12.49
N GLY A 167 11.87 5.86 13.69
CA GLY A 167 11.13 6.39 14.83
C GLY A 167 10.08 5.41 15.34
N SER A 168 9.24 5.86 16.28
CA SER A 168 8.20 5.04 16.93
C SER A 168 6.78 5.34 16.43
N GLY A 169 6.66 6.13 15.36
CA GLY A 169 5.40 6.50 14.73
C GLY A 169 5.18 5.68 13.45
N LEU A 170 4.11 6.00 12.72
CA LEU A 170 3.82 5.43 11.39
C LEU A 170 4.45 6.23 10.24
N GLU A 171 5.23 7.26 10.57
CA GLU A 171 5.93 8.12 9.61
C GLU A 171 7.27 8.52 10.23
N SER A 172 8.28 8.64 9.38
CA SER A 172 9.60 9.08 9.79
C SER A 172 9.59 10.51 10.36
N PRO A 173 10.22 10.75 11.53
CA PRO A 173 10.43 12.11 12.02
C PRO A 173 11.42 12.92 11.15
N TYR A 174 12.07 12.27 10.17
CA TYR A 174 13.01 12.86 9.23
C TYR A 174 12.43 12.98 7.81
N ASN A 175 11.14 12.77 7.61
CA ASN A 175 10.51 12.86 6.29
C ASN A 175 10.91 14.15 5.55
N ARG A 176 11.31 14.01 4.29
CA ARG A 176 11.87 15.03 3.38
C ARG A 176 13.27 15.54 3.69
N ALA A 177 13.87 15.17 4.82
CA ALA A 177 15.25 15.53 5.15
C ALA A 177 16.24 14.71 4.33
N THR A 178 17.38 15.32 4.00
CA THR A 178 18.55 14.59 3.50
C THR A 178 19.43 14.20 4.67
N VAL A 179 19.71 12.90 4.79
CA VAL A 179 20.47 12.31 5.89
C VAL A 179 21.55 11.38 5.34
N THR A 180 22.56 11.12 6.14
CA THR A 180 23.49 10.00 5.95
C THR A 180 23.24 8.99 7.05
N THR A 181 23.17 7.70 6.70
CA THR A 181 23.06 6.58 7.64
C THR A 181 24.00 5.45 7.24
N ALA A 182 24.24 4.51 8.15
CA ALA A 182 25.12 3.37 7.92
C ALA A 182 24.44 2.07 8.34
N GLY A 183 24.77 0.98 7.66
CA GLY A 183 24.25 -0.35 8.01
C GLY A 183 24.82 -1.46 7.14
N VAL A 184 24.30 -2.67 7.33
CA VAL A 184 24.63 -3.87 6.56
C VAL A 184 23.58 -4.06 5.47
N VAL A 185 24.02 -4.28 4.23
CA VAL A 185 23.13 -4.67 3.12
C VAL A 185 22.58 -6.06 3.41
N THR A 186 21.27 -6.16 3.63
CA THR A 186 20.59 -7.42 3.99
C THR A 186 19.92 -8.09 2.80
N ALA A 187 19.42 -7.32 1.85
CA ALA A 187 18.73 -7.82 0.67
C ALA A 187 18.88 -6.86 -0.51
N ILE A 188 18.86 -7.37 -1.74
CA ILE A 188 18.94 -6.57 -2.96
C ILE A 188 17.85 -7.08 -3.90
N PHE A 189 16.90 -6.22 -4.27
CA PHE A 189 15.79 -6.55 -5.17
C PHE A 189 15.77 -5.55 -6.33
N PRO A 190 16.46 -5.86 -7.45
CA PRO A 190 16.55 -4.95 -8.60
C PRO A 190 15.19 -4.60 -9.22
N ASP A 191 14.21 -5.51 -9.19
CA ASP A 191 12.87 -5.29 -9.72
C ASP A 191 12.06 -4.27 -8.89
N LEU A 192 12.48 -4.04 -7.64
CA LEU A 192 11.97 -2.98 -6.76
C LEU A 192 12.84 -1.71 -6.81
N ASN A 193 13.87 -1.68 -7.66
CA ASN A 193 14.84 -0.60 -7.81
C ASN A 193 15.57 -0.24 -6.50
N GLY A 194 15.88 -1.21 -5.64
CA GLY A 194 16.50 -0.91 -4.36
C GLY A 194 17.10 -2.09 -3.61
N PHE A 195 17.48 -1.81 -2.37
CA PHE A 195 18.08 -2.76 -1.44
C PHE A 195 17.72 -2.41 0.00
N TRP A 196 17.78 -3.38 0.90
CA TRP A 196 17.55 -3.17 2.33
C TRP A 196 18.85 -3.00 3.08
N LEU A 197 18.82 -2.06 4.01
CA LEU A 197 19.89 -1.74 4.92
C LEU A 197 19.39 -1.99 6.34
N GLN A 198 20.16 -2.68 7.17
CA GLN A 198 19.82 -2.88 8.58
C GLN A 198 21.04 -2.68 9.46
N MET A 199 20.86 -2.06 10.62
CA MET A 199 21.95 -1.90 11.59
C MET A 199 22.42 -3.27 12.13
N ALA A 200 23.74 -3.44 12.25
CA ALA A 200 24.31 -4.65 12.86
C ALA A 200 24.04 -4.69 14.38
N GLU A 201 24.08 -3.54 15.03
CA GLU A 201 23.73 -3.33 16.43
C GLU A 201 22.67 -2.21 16.51
N GLY A 202 21.41 -2.59 16.74
CA GLY A 202 20.30 -1.67 16.93
C GLY A 202 20.25 -1.03 18.32
N ASP A 203 19.21 -0.26 18.59
CA ASP A 203 18.96 0.32 19.93
C ASP A 203 18.28 -0.67 20.90
N GLY A 204 17.69 -1.75 20.36
CA GLY A 204 16.99 -2.77 21.13
C GLY A 204 15.62 -2.33 21.66
N ASP A 205 15.06 -1.23 21.14
CA ASP A 205 13.71 -0.79 21.47
C ASP A 205 12.68 -1.55 20.60
N PRO A 206 11.73 -2.29 21.19
CA PRO A 206 10.74 -3.05 20.43
C PRO A 206 9.71 -2.19 19.68
N VAL A 207 9.73 -0.86 19.80
CA VAL A 207 8.81 0.02 19.05
C VAL A 207 9.48 0.81 17.93
N THR A 208 10.74 0.52 17.60
CA THR A 208 11.47 1.15 16.49
C THR A 208 12.17 0.11 15.64
N SER A 209 12.23 0.35 14.33
CA SER A 209 12.92 -0.55 13.39
C SER A 209 14.39 -0.17 13.16
N ASP A 210 15.27 -1.17 13.14
CA ASP A 210 16.67 -1.01 12.75
C ASP A 210 16.91 -1.18 11.24
N GLY A 211 15.86 -1.40 10.46
CA GLY A 211 15.89 -1.64 9.02
C GLY A 211 15.29 -0.48 8.22
N ILE A 212 15.76 -0.28 6.99
CA ILE A 212 15.22 0.71 6.06
C ILE A 212 15.41 0.24 4.62
N PHE A 213 14.45 0.57 3.77
CA PHE A 213 14.57 0.37 2.33
C PHE A 213 15.28 1.55 1.68
N VAL A 214 16.29 1.27 0.85
CA VAL A 214 17.01 2.25 0.06
C VAL A 214 16.54 2.16 -1.38
N LEU A 215 15.86 3.20 -1.85
CA LEU A 215 15.43 3.33 -3.24
C LEU A 215 16.57 3.93 -4.07
N ALA A 216 16.93 3.25 -5.14
CA ALA A 216 17.99 3.59 -6.08
C ALA A 216 17.44 3.63 -7.51
N GLU A 217 16.40 4.43 -7.72
CA GLU A 217 15.68 4.49 -8.98
C GLU A 217 16.62 4.85 -10.15
N ASN A 218 16.70 3.97 -11.15
CA ASN A 218 17.57 4.12 -12.32
C ASN A 218 19.09 4.10 -12.06
N GLU A 219 19.54 3.76 -10.84
CA GLU A 219 20.96 3.69 -10.51
C GLU A 219 21.44 2.23 -10.49
N ALA A 220 22.52 1.96 -11.24
CA ALA A 220 23.14 0.63 -11.26
C ALA A 220 24.15 0.52 -10.11
N LEU A 221 23.75 -0.14 -9.03
CA LEU A 221 24.60 -0.42 -7.87
C LEU A 221 25.23 -1.81 -7.98
N SER A 222 26.52 -1.92 -7.65
CA SER A 222 27.24 -3.21 -7.58
C SER A 222 27.42 -3.61 -6.11
N LEU A 223 26.30 -3.86 -5.44
CA LEU A 223 26.26 -4.27 -4.03
C LEU A 223 26.12 -5.79 -3.89
N GLU A 224 26.54 -6.28 -2.73
CA GLU A 224 26.35 -7.68 -2.32
C GLU A 224 25.88 -7.71 -0.86
N PRO A 225 25.06 -8.69 -0.44
CA PRO A 225 24.72 -8.88 0.97
C PRO A 225 25.98 -8.99 1.85
N LEU A 226 25.87 -8.60 3.12
CA LEU A 226 26.96 -8.45 4.11
C LEU A 226 27.85 -7.23 3.94
N GLN A 227 27.81 -6.50 2.82
CA GLN A 227 28.56 -5.26 2.72
C GLN A 227 28.05 -4.24 3.74
N THR A 228 28.97 -3.56 4.43
CA THR A 228 28.63 -2.36 5.19
C THR A 228 28.73 -1.16 4.27
N VAL A 229 27.76 -0.27 4.37
CA VAL A 229 27.66 0.91 3.52
C VAL A 229 27.27 2.14 4.33
N LEU A 230 27.81 3.30 3.93
CA LEU A 230 27.24 4.61 4.24
C LEU A 230 26.36 5.04 3.07
N VAL A 231 25.12 5.43 3.36
CA VAL A 231 24.14 5.86 2.37
C VAL A 231 23.71 7.27 2.69
N THR A 232 23.82 8.18 1.71
CA THR A 232 23.23 9.51 1.77
C THR A 232 21.99 9.57 0.89
N GLY A 233 20.89 10.08 1.41
CA GLY A 233 19.65 10.12 0.63
C GLY A 233 18.60 10.99 1.31
N ARG A 234 17.49 11.20 0.62
CA ARG A 234 16.33 11.92 1.13
C ARG A 234 15.33 10.92 1.72
N ILE A 235 14.87 11.15 2.94
CA ILE A 235 13.82 10.32 3.54
C ILE A 235 12.47 10.68 2.90
N ARG A 236 11.67 9.67 2.55
CA ARG A 236 10.34 9.82 1.93
C ARG A 236 9.40 8.72 2.42
N GLU A 237 8.12 9.06 2.54
CA GLU A 237 7.03 8.10 2.73
C GLU A 237 6.47 7.68 1.37
N VAL A 238 7.03 6.63 0.77
CA VAL A 238 6.63 6.17 -0.55
C VAL A 238 5.54 5.12 -0.39
N ALA A 239 4.30 5.48 -0.75
CA ALA A 239 3.12 4.62 -0.58
C ALA A 239 2.91 4.10 0.86
N GLY A 240 3.44 4.82 1.86
CA GLY A 240 3.37 4.48 3.28
C GLY A 240 4.62 3.78 3.85
N GLN A 241 5.63 3.47 3.02
CA GLN A 241 6.90 2.91 3.50
C GLN A 241 7.95 4.00 3.72
N THR A 242 8.66 3.94 4.84
CA THR A 242 9.82 4.81 5.10
C THR A 242 10.98 4.40 4.21
N THR A 243 11.34 5.29 3.27
CA THR A 243 12.33 5.04 2.23
C THR A 243 13.46 6.06 2.28
N LEU A 244 14.70 5.60 2.10
CA LEU A 244 15.86 6.44 1.82
C LEU A 244 16.12 6.50 0.32
N ASP A 245 15.77 7.62 -0.31
CA ASP A 245 15.85 7.84 -1.76
C ASP A 245 17.21 8.48 -2.12
N ILE A 246 18.08 7.75 -2.82
CA ILE A 246 19.41 8.24 -3.24
C ILE A 246 19.31 9.04 -4.54
N ALA A 247 20.17 10.05 -4.70
CA ALA A 247 20.19 10.84 -5.93
C ALA A 247 21.12 10.26 -6.99
N THR A 248 22.17 9.55 -6.58
CA THR A 248 23.16 8.93 -7.48
C THR A 248 23.86 7.76 -6.79
N ALA A 249 24.39 6.82 -7.57
CA ALA A 249 25.24 5.73 -7.09
C ALA A 249 26.44 6.19 -6.23
N ALA A 250 26.91 7.45 -6.39
CA ALA A 250 27.97 8.00 -5.54
C ALA A 250 27.55 8.26 -4.09
N ASP A 251 26.25 8.29 -3.81
CA ASP A 251 25.71 8.47 -2.47
C ASP A 251 25.76 7.18 -1.62
N VAL A 252 26.09 6.04 -2.25
CA VAL A 252 26.30 4.75 -1.58
C VAL A 252 27.79 4.43 -1.56
N VAL A 253 28.38 4.40 -0.37
CA VAL A 253 29.81 4.14 -0.17
C VAL A 253 29.99 2.85 0.63
N VAL A 254 30.54 1.83 -0.02
CA VAL A 254 30.95 0.59 0.66
C VAL A 254 32.20 0.86 1.50
N ASP A 255 32.11 0.58 2.79
CA ASP A 255 33.18 0.83 3.76
C ASP A 255 33.73 -0.45 4.44
N GLY A 256 33.08 -1.60 4.20
CA GLY A 256 33.48 -2.86 4.79
C GLY A 256 32.58 -4.04 4.44
N ILE A 257 32.74 -5.11 5.21
CA ILE A 257 31.96 -6.35 5.13
C ILE A 257 31.73 -6.83 6.57
N ALA A 258 30.47 -7.06 6.93
CA ALA A 258 30.07 -7.62 8.21
C ALA A 258 30.39 -9.13 8.29
N ASP A 259 30.65 -9.62 9.50
CA ASP A 259 30.92 -11.06 9.73
C ASP A 259 29.69 -11.94 9.47
N ALA A 260 28.49 -11.40 9.66
CA ALA A 260 27.21 -12.06 9.45
C ALA A 260 26.10 -11.03 9.20
N LEU A 261 24.97 -11.48 8.62
CA LEU A 261 23.75 -10.68 8.55
C LEU A 261 23.15 -10.50 9.96
N PRO A 262 22.41 -9.40 10.21
CA PRO A 262 21.57 -9.27 11.39
C PRO A 262 20.65 -10.49 11.56
N ALA A 263 20.38 -10.87 12.81
CA ALA A 263 19.52 -12.01 13.09
C ALA A 263 18.07 -11.70 12.69
N ALA A 264 17.44 -12.61 11.96
CA ALA A 264 16.05 -12.45 11.56
C ALA A 264 15.10 -12.60 12.76
N ILE A 265 14.11 -11.72 12.86
CA ILE A 265 13.09 -11.74 13.91
C ILE A 265 11.95 -12.69 13.52
N GLU A 266 11.63 -13.64 14.40
CA GLU A 266 10.49 -14.54 14.19
C GLU A 266 9.18 -13.74 14.30
N LEU A 267 8.37 -13.74 13.24
CA LEU A 267 7.10 -13.01 13.24
C LEU A 267 6.07 -13.70 14.13
N SER A 268 5.41 -12.92 14.97
CA SER A 268 4.29 -13.33 15.81
C SER A 268 3.31 -12.17 15.99
N PRO A 269 2.69 -11.69 14.90
CA PRO A 269 1.77 -10.56 14.93
C PRO A 269 0.55 -10.82 15.83
N PRO A 270 0.05 -9.80 16.55
CA PRO A 270 -1.19 -9.90 17.34
C PRO A 270 -2.43 -9.96 16.44
N ALA A 271 -3.54 -10.49 16.98
CA ALA A 271 -4.80 -10.59 16.24
C ALA A 271 -5.48 -9.23 15.99
N ASP A 272 -5.39 -8.33 16.97
CA ASP A 272 -5.93 -6.97 16.87
C ASP A 272 -5.20 -6.18 15.78
N GLU A 273 -5.95 -5.61 14.84
CA GLU A 273 -5.40 -4.94 13.65
C GLU A 273 -4.56 -3.71 14.00
N ALA A 274 -5.00 -2.89 14.95
CA ALA A 274 -4.27 -1.69 15.34
C ALA A 274 -2.95 -2.05 16.06
N ALA A 275 -2.98 -3.06 16.93
CA ALA A 275 -1.76 -3.59 17.54
C ALA A 275 -0.84 -4.25 16.51
N SER A 276 -1.40 -4.91 15.49
CA SER A 276 -0.63 -5.55 14.43
C SER A 276 0.06 -4.54 13.54
N GLN A 277 -0.62 -3.45 13.19
CA GLN A 277 -0.03 -2.35 12.44
C GLN A 277 1.20 -1.79 13.15
N LEU A 278 1.11 -1.49 14.45
CA LEU A 278 2.26 -1.01 15.23
C LEU A 278 3.36 -2.07 15.40
N TYR A 279 2.99 -3.34 15.50
CA TYR A 279 3.95 -4.44 15.56
C TYR A 279 4.76 -4.54 14.28
N TYR A 280 4.11 -4.51 13.13
CA TYR A 280 4.80 -4.58 11.85
C TYR A 280 5.60 -3.31 11.53
N GLU A 281 5.08 -2.13 11.88
CA GLU A 281 5.80 -0.86 11.77
C GLU A 281 7.15 -0.92 12.50
N SER A 282 7.16 -1.46 13.73
CA SER A 282 8.39 -1.60 14.52
C SER A 282 9.44 -2.54 13.90
N LEU A 283 9.08 -3.28 12.84
CA LEU A 283 9.93 -4.22 12.14
C LEU A 283 10.17 -3.83 10.67
N GLU A 284 9.65 -2.67 10.22
CA GLU A 284 9.73 -2.26 8.81
C GLU A 284 11.17 -2.26 8.30
N GLY A 285 11.45 -3.02 7.26
CA GLY A 285 12.77 -3.14 6.64
C GLY A 285 13.76 -4.06 7.37
N MET A 286 13.42 -4.59 8.55
CA MET A 286 14.26 -5.57 9.24
C MET A 286 14.13 -6.95 8.60
N LEU A 287 15.19 -7.77 8.72
CA LEU A 287 15.08 -9.20 8.44
C LEU A 287 14.11 -9.85 9.43
N VAL A 288 13.08 -10.49 8.88
CA VAL A 288 12.08 -11.25 9.61
C VAL A 288 12.03 -12.68 9.07
N GLN A 289 11.44 -13.60 9.84
CA GLN A 289 11.35 -15.00 9.47
C GLN A 289 10.10 -15.70 9.97
N ILE A 290 9.79 -16.81 9.29
CA ILE A 290 8.89 -17.88 9.72
C ILE A 290 9.68 -19.19 9.70
N SER A 291 10.19 -19.57 10.87
CA SER A 291 11.03 -20.77 11.01
C SER A 291 10.22 -22.07 11.19
N SER A 292 9.00 -21.98 11.71
CA SER A 292 8.09 -23.11 11.91
C SER A 292 7.00 -23.13 10.83
N PRO A 293 6.38 -24.30 10.53
CA PRO A 293 5.31 -24.37 9.55
C PRO A 293 4.18 -23.35 9.80
N ALA A 294 3.87 -22.55 8.79
CA ALA A 294 2.71 -21.69 8.71
C ALA A 294 1.81 -22.15 7.56
N ARG A 295 0.50 -22.06 7.74
CA ARG A 295 -0.48 -22.52 6.75
C ARG A 295 -0.83 -21.39 5.78
N ALA A 296 -0.80 -21.68 4.49
CA ALA A 296 -1.31 -20.79 3.47
C ALA A 296 -2.83 -20.72 3.50
N VAL A 297 -3.38 -19.53 3.73
CA VAL A 297 -4.83 -19.28 3.77
C VAL A 297 -5.35 -18.64 2.48
N ALA A 298 -4.46 -18.14 1.63
CA ALA A 298 -4.73 -17.68 0.27
C ALA A 298 -3.67 -18.25 -0.70
N PRO A 299 -4.05 -18.59 -1.95
CA PRO A 299 -3.08 -19.03 -2.95
C PRO A 299 -2.27 -17.85 -3.47
N THR A 300 -1.15 -18.13 -4.15
CA THR A 300 -0.37 -17.10 -4.84
C THR A 300 -1.21 -16.36 -5.88
N THR A 301 -1.24 -15.04 -5.79
CA THR A 301 -1.94 -14.16 -6.73
C THR A 301 -1.12 -13.98 -8.03
N GLN A 302 -1.67 -13.24 -8.99
CA GLN A 302 -0.91 -12.85 -10.18
C GLN A 302 0.21 -11.85 -9.89
N TYR A 303 0.31 -11.31 -8.67
CA TYR A 303 1.36 -10.39 -8.26
C TYR A 303 2.43 -11.07 -7.41
N GLY A 304 2.50 -12.41 -7.39
CA GLY A 304 3.46 -13.15 -6.55
C GLY A 304 3.09 -13.23 -5.07
N GLU A 305 2.05 -12.52 -4.64
CA GLU A 305 1.65 -12.42 -3.24
C GLU A 305 0.87 -13.63 -2.72
N TYR A 306 1.05 -13.99 -1.44
CA TYR A 306 0.21 -14.95 -0.73
C TYR A 306 0.13 -14.62 0.77
N ALA A 307 -0.83 -15.25 1.46
CA ALA A 307 -1.08 -14.99 2.88
C ALA A 307 -0.97 -16.27 3.71
N LEU A 308 -0.28 -16.15 4.84
CA LEU A 308 -0.02 -17.22 5.80
C LEU A 308 -0.67 -16.90 7.15
N VAL A 309 -1.00 -17.95 7.90
CA VAL A 309 -1.24 -17.90 9.33
C VAL A 309 -0.33 -18.91 10.02
N ARG A 310 0.18 -18.58 11.20
CA ARG A 310 0.97 -19.56 11.94
C ARG A 310 0.11 -20.75 12.37
N GLU A 311 0.72 -21.94 12.45
CA GLU A 311 0.02 -23.17 12.84
C GLU A 311 -0.70 -23.04 14.20
N GLU A 312 -0.15 -22.24 15.14
CA GLU A 312 -0.75 -22.07 16.47
C GLU A 312 -2.11 -21.37 16.44
N SER A 313 -2.46 -20.69 15.34
CA SER A 313 -3.79 -20.12 15.14
C SER A 313 -4.89 -21.19 15.03
N GLY A 314 -4.55 -22.40 14.56
CA GLY A 314 -5.51 -23.48 14.29
C GLY A 314 -6.53 -23.15 13.19
N LEU A 315 -6.26 -22.14 12.36
CA LEU A 315 -7.15 -21.69 11.30
C LEU A 315 -6.77 -22.33 9.96
N ASP A 316 -7.76 -22.93 9.30
CA ASP A 316 -7.61 -23.47 7.94
C ASP A 316 -8.08 -22.47 6.86
N ARG A 317 -8.83 -21.44 7.27
CA ARG A 317 -9.40 -20.41 6.39
C ARG A 317 -9.78 -19.17 7.21
N ILE A 318 -9.73 -18.00 6.59
CA ILE A 318 -10.15 -16.72 7.16
C ILE A 318 -11.45 -16.24 6.51
N TYR A 319 -12.31 -15.61 7.30
CA TYR A 319 -13.48 -14.88 6.83
C TYR A 319 -13.33 -13.37 7.04
N ARG A 320 -13.87 -12.55 6.13
CA ARG A 320 -13.74 -11.07 6.10
C ARG A 320 -14.32 -10.32 7.33
N ALA A 321 -14.84 -11.04 8.33
CA ALA A 321 -15.48 -10.51 9.53
C ALA A 321 -14.70 -10.86 10.82
N GLU A 322 -13.50 -11.42 10.68
CA GLU A 322 -12.64 -11.84 11.79
C GLU A 322 -11.56 -10.79 12.05
N GLU A 323 -10.99 -10.80 13.26
CA GLU A 323 -9.74 -10.11 13.55
C GLU A 323 -8.66 -10.74 12.67
N ILE A 324 -8.04 -9.95 11.77
CA ILE A 324 -7.08 -10.47 10.78
C ILE A 324 -5.65 -9.99 11.00
N GLY A 325 -5.36 -9.30 12.11
CA GLY A 325 -4.03 -8.74 12.38
C GLY A 325 -2.91 -9.78 12.41
N TYR A 326 -3.22 -11.05 12.67
CA TYR A 326 -2.22 -12.13 12.67
C TYR A 326 -1.81 -12.64 11.28
N LEU A 327 -2.40 -12.09 10.21
CA LEU A 327 -2.04 -12.44 8.84
C LEU A 327 -0.60 -12.04 8.53
N ILE A 328 0.15 -12.96 7.94
CA ILE A 328 1.50 -12.70 7.45
C ILE A 328 1.44 -12.75 5.92
N PHE A 329 1.71 -11.62 5.29
CA PHE A 329 1.78 -11.55 3.83
C PHE A 329 3.21 -11.77 3.36
N VAL A 330 3.33 -12.33 2.16
CA VAL A 330 4.58 -12.58 1.47
C VAL A 330 4.41 -12.12 0.04
N ASP A 331 5.42 -11.43 -0.48
CA ASP A 331 5.51 -10.94 -1.85
C ASP A 331 6.68 -11.66 -2.55
N ASP A 332 6.82 -11.56 -3.87
CA ASP A 332 7.91 -12.20 -4.60
C ASP A 332 9.10 -11.26 -4.87
N GLY A 333 9.01 -10.01 -4.41
CA GLY A 333 10.04 -8.99 -4.57
C GLY A 333 10.12 -8.44 -5.98
N SER A 334 9.02 -8.49 -6.74
CA SER A 334 8.93 -7.99 -8.10
C SER A 334 7.73 -7.08 -8.32
N THR A 335 7.83 -6.20 -9.31
CA THR A 335 6.68 -5.42 -9.82
C THR A 335 5.99 -6.12 -11.00
N MET A 336 6.39 -7.37 -11.31
CA MET A 336 5.91 -8.13 -12.44
C MET A 336 4.50 -8.69 -12.21
N VAL A 337 3.70 -8.74 -13.28
CA VAL A 337 2.42 -9.46 -13.28
C VAL A 337 2.59 -10.83 -13.94
N HIS A 338 2.21 -11.88 -13.22
CA HIS A 338 2.35 -13.28 -13.55
C HIS A 338 1.05 -13.88 -14.09
N ASN A 339 0.70 -13.55 -15.34
CA ASN A 339 -0.59 -13.94 -15.97
C ASN A 339 -0.91 -15.44 -15.93
N ASP A 340 0.11 -16.30 -15.96
CA ASP A 340 -0.04 -17.76 -15.93
C ASP A 340 0.84 -18.44 -14.87
N GLN A 341 1.39 -17.66 -13.92
CA GLN A 341 2.28 -18.09 -12.86
C GLN A 341 3.60 -18.75 -13.34
N SER A 342 3.86 -18.84 -14.65
CA SER A 342 5.02 -19.58 -15.19
C SER A 342 6.37 -18.91 -14.93
N THR A 343 6.36 -17.61 -14.62
CA THR A 343 7.54 -16.82 -14.28
C THR A 343 7.84 -16.80 -12.79
N LEU A 344 6.93 -17.33 -11.94
CA LEU A 344 7.18 -17.43 -10.50
C LEU A 344 8.17 -18.56 -10.18
N PRO A 345 9.10 -18.36 -9.24
CA PRO A 345 10.03 -19.41 -8.81
C PRO A 345 9.33 -20.58 -8.11
N TYR A 346 8.19 -20.33 -7.47
CA TYR A 346 7.33 -21.30 -6.82
C TYR A 346 5.90 -20.75 -6.72
N VAL A 347 4.93 -21.64 -6.50
CA VAL A 347 3.51 -21.30 -6.33
C VAL A 347 3.00 -21.95 -5.05
N ILE A 348 2.28 -21.19 -4.24
CA ILE A 348 1.62 -21.63 -3.02
C ILE A 348 0.13 -21.81 -3.31
N TYR A 349 -0.44 -22.92 -2.84
CA TYR A 349 -1.88 -23.13 -2.84
C TYR A 349 -2.44 -23.02 -1.43
N SER A 350 -3.73 -22.65 -1.32
CA SER A 350 -4.42 -22.70 -0.03
C SER A 350 -4.31 -24.09 0.60
N GLY A 351 -3.94 -24.11 1.87
CA GLY A 351 -3.72 -25.30 2.69
C GLY A 351 -2.26 -25.70 2.81
N ASP A 352 -1.38 -25.32 1.86
CA ASP A 352 0.04 -25.68 1.92
C ASP A 352 0.70 -25.20 3.22
N GLU A 353 1.70 -25.93 3.70
CA GLU A 353 2.52 -25.51 4.84
C GLU A 353 3.85 -24.95 4.34
N VAL A 354 4.20 -23.76 4.83
CA VAL A 354 5.37 -22.97 4.44
C VAL A 354 6.26 -22.76 5.65
N SER A 355 7.57 -22.98 5.50
CA SER A 355 8.59 -22.79 6.55
C SER A 355 9.92 -22.37 5.92
N ASP A 356 10.93 -22.07 6.74
CA ASP A 356 12.24 -21.56 6.29
C ASP A 356 12.13 -20.29 5.42
N LEU A 357 11.12 -19.47 5.70
CA LEU A 357 10.86 -18.21 5.01
C LEU A 357 11.59 -17.08 5.73
N ILE A 358 12.51 -16.41 5.02
CA ILE A 358 13.33 -15.31 5.57
C ILE A 358 13.40 -14.19 4.53
N GLY A 359 13.21 -12.95 4.96
CA GLY A 359 13.21 -11.78 4.10
C GLY A 359 13.18 -10.48 4.86
N PRO A 360 13.57 -9.33 4.28
CA PRO A 360 13.21 -8.05 4.85
C PRO A 360 11.69 -7.86 4.81
N LEU A 361 11.17 -7.09 5.76
CA LEU A 361 9.77 -6.70 5.79
C LEU A 361 9.56 -5.41 4.96
N ALA A 362 8.81 -5.48 3.88
CA ALA A 362 8.40 -4.33 3.07
C ALA A 362 7.00 -3.85 3.48
N TYR A 363 6.64 -2.63 3.10
CA TYR A 363 5.25 -2.14 3.16
C TYR A 363 4.81 -1.70 1.76
N THR A 364 3.88 -2.43 1.14
CA THR A 364 3.40 -2.12 -0.20
C THR A 364 1.91 -2.37 -0.32
N PHE A 365 1.22 -1.49 -1.05
CA PHE A 365 -0.23 -1.57 -1.30
C PHE A 365 -1.12 -1.67 -0.05
N GLY A 366 -0.64 -1.20 1.11
CA GLY A 366 -1.40 -1.16 2.36
C GLY A 366 -1.10 -2.30 3.34
N ASP A 367 -0.22 -3.24 2.98
CA ASP A 367 0.12 -4.40 3.80
C ASP A 367 1.64 -4.54 3.98
N PHE A 368 2.03 -5.05 5.15
CA PHE A 368 3.42 -5.46 5.41
C PHE A 368 3.68 -6.86 4.87
N LYS A 369 4.76 -7.03 4.11
CA LYS A 369 5.06 -8.27 3.37
C LYS A 369 6.50 -8.69 3.57
N ILE A 370 6.72 -10.00 3.72
CA ILE A 370 8.09 -10.55 3.67
C ILE A 370 8.51 -10.62 2.19
N GLU A 371 9.72 -10.14 1.89
CA GLU A 371 10.38 -10.31 0.58
C GLU A 371 11.39 -11.48 0.65
N PRO A 372 11.06 -12.68 0.15
CA PRO A 372 11.88 -13.88 0.37
C PRO A 372 13.28 -13.78 -0.27
N LEU A 373 14.32 -14.01 0.54
CA LEU A 373 15.70 -14.08 0.04
C LEU A 373 15.98 -15.38 -0.76
N ALA A 374 15.16 -16.40 -0.56
CA ALA A 374 15.23 -17.69 -1.22
C ALA A 374 13.84 -18.35 -1.22
N PRO A 375 13.59 -19.33 -2.11
CA PRO A 375 12.37 -20.13 -2.05
C PRO A 375 12.22 -20.82 -0.69
N PRO A 376 11.04 -20.74 -0.04
CA PRO A 376 10.79 -21.38 1.24
C PRO A 376 10.63 -22.90 1.09
N THR A 377 10.62 -23.60 2.21
CA THR A 377 10.24 -25.01 2.28
C THR A 377 8.71 -25.11 2.22
N ILE A 378 8.19 -25.84 1.22
CA ILE A 378 6.75 -26.01 0.99
C ILE A 378 6.38 -27.48 1.15
N ILE A 379 5.41 -27.76 2.01
CA ILE A 379 4.76 -29.07 2.14
C ILE A 379 3.34 -28.92 1.55
N PRO A 380 3.09 -29.48 0.35
CA PRO A 380 1.79 -29.34 -0.30
C PRO A 380 0.67 -29.99 0.52
N ALA A 381 -0.45 -29.31 0.65
CA ALA A 381 -1.65 -29.90 1.20
C ALA A 381 -2.24 -30.94 0.24
N GLU A 382 -2.84 -31.99 0.81
CA GLU A 382 -3.61 -32.93 0.01
C GLU A 382 -4.90 -32.25 -0.48
N GLN A 383 -4.87 -31.78 -1.73
CA GLN A 383 -6.07 -31.26 -2.38
C GLN A 383 -6.82 -32.41 -3.06
N ALA A 384 -7.94 -32.82 -2.46
CA ALA A 384 -8.88 -33.70 -3.13
C ALA A 384 -9.55 -32.91 -4.26
N LEU A 385 -9.40 -33.37 -5.51
CA LEU A 385 -10.17 -32.83 -6.62
C LEU A 385 -11.66 -32.91 -6.27
N PRO A 386 -12.45 -31.85 -6.53
CA PRO A 386 -13.88 -31.89 -6.29
C PRO A 386 -14.49 -33.06 -7.06
N VAL A 387 -15.20 -33.94 -6.38
CA VAL A 387 -15.96 -35.00 -7.06
C VAL A 387 -17.17 -34.32 -7.69
N PRO A 388 -17.37 -34.41 -9.02
CA PRO A 388 -18.51 -33.77 -9.67
C PRO A 388 -19.83 -34.21 -9.04
N LEU A 389 -20.71 -33.24 -8.81
CA LEU A 389 -22.03 -33.51 -8.23
C LEU A 389 -22.79 -34.50 -9.12
N ARG A 390 -23.11 -35.67 -8.58
CA ARG A 390 -23.94 -36.67 -9.28
C ARG A 390 -25.39 -36.54 -8.82
N LEU A 391 -26.22 -35.98 -9.69
CA LEU A 391 -27.65 -35.88 -9.46
C LEU A 391 -28.32 -37.25 -9.62
N GLY A 392 -29.21 -37.60 -8.69
CA GLY A 392 -30.16 -38.68 -8.88
C GLY A 392 -31.20 -38.34 -9.94
N SER A 393 -31.93 -39.34 -10.44
CA SER A 393 -32.93 -39.16 -11.51
C SER A 393 -34.09 -38.21 -11.17
N ASN A 394 -34.30 -37.92 -9.87
CA ASN A 394 -35.33 -37.01 -9.37
C ASN A 394 -34.73 -35.73 -8.74
N GLN A 395 -33.55 -35.31 -9.21
CA GLN A 395 -32.85 -34.13 -8.72
C GLN A 395 -32.40 -33.25 -9.89
N PHE A 396 -32.34 -31.96 -9.62
CA PHE A 396 -31.77 -30.95 -10.51
C PHE A 396 -30.83 -30.08 -9.66
N SER A 397 -29.93 -29.33 -10.30
CA SER A 397 -29.04 -28.39 -9.61
C SER A 397 -29.15 -26.99 -10.20
N ILE A 398 -28.86 -26.01 -9.34
CA ILE A 398 -28.72 -24.61 -9.70
C ILE A 398 -27.32 -24.18 -9.25
N ALA A 399 -26.61 -23.45 -10.09
CA ALA A 399 -25.34 -22.82 -9.75
C ALA A 399 -25.35 -21.34 -10.17
N THR A 400 -24.53 -20.53 -9.50
CA THR A 400 -24.24 -19.15 -9.90
C THR A 400 -22.74 -18.98 -10.05
N PHE A 401 -22.30 -18.26 -11.07
CA PHE A 401 -20.89 -18.10 -11.38
C PHE A 401 -20.62 -16.77 -12.10
N ASN A 402 -19.93 -15.85 -11.44
CA ASN A 402 -19.37 -14.68 -12.11
C ASN A 402 -18.12 -15.14 -12.89
N VAL A 403 -18.15 -14.98 -14.22
CA VAL A 403 -17.10 -15.46 -15.13
C VAL A 403 -16.06 -14.39 -15.47
N GLU A 404 -16.09 -13.27 -14.75
CA GLU A 404 -15.13 -12.16 -14.78
C GLU A 404 -14.87 -11.67 -16.19
N ASN A 405 -15.62 -10.70 -16.71
CA ASN A 405 -15.38 -10.09 -18.02
C ASN A 405 -15.23 -11.11 -19.18
N LEU A 406 -16.23 -11.96 -19.41
CA LEU A 406 -16.24 -12.91 -20.52
C LEU A 406 -16.59 -12.19 -21.83
N PHE A 407 -15.55 -11.56 -22.40
CA PHE A 407 -15.56 -10.83 -23.67
C PHE A 407 -15.16 -11.71 -24.85
N ASP A 408 -15.71 -11.44 -26.02
CA ASP A 408 -15.29 -11.95 -27.32
C ASP A 408 -14.07 -11.20 -27.86
N THR A 409 -13.76 -11.42 -29.13
CA THR A 409 -12.56 -10.90 -29.81
C THR A 409 -12.86 -9.71 -30.73
N THR A 410 -14.03 -9.09 -30.59
CA THR A 410 -14.57 -8.07 -31.50
C THR A 410 -14.97 -6.79 -30.78
N SER A 411 -15.28 -5.74 -31.55
CA SER A 411 -15.75 -4.45 -31.01
C SER A 411 -17.26 -4.30 -31.20
N PRO A 412 -17.97 -3.57 -30.32
CA PRO A 412 -17.44 -2.69 -29.26
C PRO A 412 -16.86 -3.44 -28.06
N HIS A 413 -15.80 -2.90 -27.44
CA HIS A 413 -15.13 -3.47 -26.26
C HIS A 413 -14.65 -2.31 -25.37
N PRO A 414 -14.64 -2.42 -24.02
CA PRO A 414 -14.09 -1.38 -23.15
C PRO A 414 -12.60 -1.14 -23.38
N ASP A 415 -12.07 0.02 -22.98
CA ASP A 415 -10.63 0.31 -23.12
C ASP A 415 -9.75 -0.54 -22.18
N ASP A 416 -10.32 -0.98 -21.05
CA ASP A 416 -9.68 -1.80 -20.03
C ASP A 416 -10.68 -2.84 -19.46
N PRO A 417 -10.38 -4.15 -19.49
CA PRO A 417 -9.16 -4.79 -20.00
C PRO A 417 -9.01 -4.66 -21.53
N PRO A 418 -7.80 -4.84 -22.10
CA PRO A 418 -7.62 -4.87 -23.56
C PRO A 418 -8.49 -5.92 -24.25
N LEU A 419 -8.78 -5.70 -25.54
CA LEU A 419 -9.53 -6.65 -26.36
C LEU A 419 -8.82 -8.02 -26.38
N PRO A 420 -9.49 -9.12 -25.99
CA PRO A 420 -8.88 -10.44 -25.97
C PRO A 420 -8.41 -10.90 -27.35
N THR A 421 -7.27 -11.60 -27.38
CA THR A 421 -6.89 -12.42 -28.52
C THR A 421 -7.73 -13.69 -28.58
N GLN A 422 -7.81 -14.33 -29.76
CA GLN A 422 -8.51 -15.61 -29.92
C GLN A 422 -8.00 -16.69 -28.94
N ALA A 423 -6.68 -16.73 -28.69
CA ALA A 423 -6.11 -17.71 -27.77
C ALA A 423 -6.54 -17.47 -26.31
N GLU A 424 -6.64 -16.21 -25.88
CA GLU A 424 -7.12 -15.85 -24.54
C GLU A 424 -8.61 -16.17 -24.39
N TYR A 425 -9.42 -15.86 -25.42
CA TYR A 425 -10.84 -16.21 -25.46
C TYR A 425 -11.06 -17.72 -25.38
N ASP A 426 -10.40 -18.50 -26.23
CA ASP A 426 -10.50 -19.97 -26.25
C ASP A 426 -10.07 -20.59 -24.91
N ASN A 427 -9.00 -20.07 -24.30
CA ASN A 427 -8.52 -20.53 -23.00
C ASN A 427 -9.52 -20.20 -21.89
N LYS A 428 -10.12 -19.00 -21.92
CA LYS A 428 -11.14 -18.59 -20.95
C LYS A 428 -12.39 -19.46 -21.04
N LEU A 429 -12.87 -19.72 -22.26
CA LEU A 429 -13.97 -20.64 -22.51
C LEU A 429 -13.66 -22.06 -21.99
N ALA A 430 -12.45 -22.58 -22.23
CA ALA A 430 -12.03 -23.89 -21.74
C ALA A 430 -12.04 -23.96 -20.20
N LYS A 431 -11.45 -22.97 -19.52
CA LYS A 431 -11.45 -22.88 -18.04
C LYS A 431 -12.86 -22.83 -17.47
N ILE A 432 -13.76 -22.03 -18.05
CA ILE A 432 -15.16 -21.93 -17.61
C ILE A 432 -15.88 -23.27 -17.84
N SER A 433 -15.66 -23.91 -18.99
CA SER A 433 -16.19 -25.25 -19.26
C SER A 433 -15.75 -26.29 -18.22
N ASP A 434 -14.47 -26.32 -17.88
CA ASP A 434 -13.94 -27.26 -16.88
C ASP A 434 -14.55 -27.02 -15.50
N ALA A 435 -14.77 -25.76 -15.12
CA ALA A 435 -15.50 -25.41 -13.90
C ALA A 435 -16.96 -25.93 -13.94
N ILE A 436 -17.67 -25.75 -15.06
CA ILE A 436 -19.04 -26.25 -15.25
C ILE A 436 -19.12 -27.77 -15.13
N ILE A 437 -18.17 -28.50 -15.74
CA ILE A 437 -18.09 -29.96 -15.63
C ILE A 437 -17.79 -30.39 -14.19
N THR A 438 -16.88 -29.68 -13.52
CA THR A 438 -16.51 -29.95 -12.12
C THR A 438 -17.70 -29.73 -11.18
N MET A 439 -18.57 -28.76 -11.45
CA MET A 439 -19.84 -28.57 -10.74
C MET A 439 -20.89 -29.67 -11.03
N GLY A 440 -20.63 -30.60 -11.95
CA GLY A 440 -21.54 -31.67 -12.33
C GLY A 440 -22.53 -31.29 -13.43
N ALA A 441 -22.18 -30.33 -14.30
CA ALA A 441 -23.03 -29.80 -15.38
C ALA A 441 -24.43 -29.40 -14.88
N PRO A 442 -24.53 -28.25 -14.17
CA PRO A 442 -25.75 -27.81 -13.51
C PRO A 442 -26.97 -27.75 -14.43
N SER A 443 -28.15 -28.09 -13.91
CA SER A 443 -29.40 -28.00 -14.68
C SER A 443 -29.72 -26.56 -15.10
N ILE A 444 -29.45 -25.61 -14.19
CA ILE A 444 -29.64 -24.18 -14.36
C ILE A 444 -28.35 -23.51 -13.89
N LEU A 445 -27.67 -22.78 -14.77
CA LEU A 445 -26.46 -22.03 -14.44
C LEU A 445 -26.71 -20.54 -14.67
N ALA A 446 -26.72 -19.76 -13.59
CA ALA A 446 -26.77 -18.31 -13.63
C ALA A 446 -25.35 -17.75 -13.76
N LEU A 447 -25.11 -16.89 -14.75
CA LEU A 447 -23.80 -16.31 -15.06
C LEU A 447 -23.85 -14.79 -14.89
N GLN A 448 -22.72 -14.20 -14.48
CA GLN A 448 -22.53 -12.74 -14.45
C GLN A 448 -21.27 -12.38 -15.23
N GLU A 449 -21.24 -11.14 -15.76
CA GLU A 449 -20.12 -10.61 -16.55
C GLU A 449 -19.92 -11.29 -17.90
N VAL A 450 -21.03 -11.56 -18.58
CA VAL A 450 -21.04 -12.11 -19.93
C VAL A 450 -21.30 -10.99 -20.91
N GLU A 451 -20.47 -10.83 -21.94
CA GLU A 451 -20.62 -9.74 -22.89
C GLU A 451 -21.92 -9.82 -23.71
N ASN A 452 -22.16 -10.95 -24.37
CA ASN A 452 -23.31 -11.08 -25.25
C ASN A 452 -23.74 -12.55 -25.38
N ILE A 453 -24.90 -12.77 -26.03
CA ILE A 453 -25.45 -14.12 -26.20
C ILE A 453 -24.57 -15.04 -27.06
N GLY A 454 -23.83 -14.50 -28.04
CA GLY A 454 -22.96 -15.28 -28.92
C GLY A 454 -21.84 -15.97 -28.15
N VAL A 455 -21.27 -15.27 -27.17
CA VAL A 455 -20.26 -15.82 -26.26
C VAL A 455 -20.77 -17.01 -25.44
N LEU A 456 -22.03 -16.96 -25.00
CA LEU A 456 -22.65 -18.11 -24.31
C LEU A 456 -22.90 -19.28 -25.25
N GLU A 457 -23.28 -19.01 -26.50
CA GLU A 457 -23.49 -20.03 -27.52
C GLU A 457 -22.16 -20.72 -27.85
N ASP A 458 -21.06 -19.97 -27.99
CA ASP A 458 -19.71 -20.52 -28.16
C ASP A 458 -19.32 -21.42 -26.98
N LEU A 459 -19.54 -20.95 -25.73
CA LEU A 459 -19.31 -21.73 -24.52
C LEU A 459 -20.11 -23.03 -24.52
N ALA A 460 -21.42 -22.96 -24.79
CA ALA A 460 -22.32 -24.12 -24.82
C ALA A 460 -21.98 -25.11 -25.96
N ALA A 461 -21.39 -24.62 -27.05
CA ALA A 461 -20.99 -25.42 -28.20
C ALA A 461 -19.66 -26.16 -28.00
N LEU A 462 -18.88 -25.86 -26.95
CA LEU A 462 -17.64 -26.57 -26.67
C LEU A 462 -17.88 -28.09 -26.58
N PRO A 463 -16.95 -28.93 -27.08
CA PRO A 463 -17.14 -30.39 -27.11
C PRO A 463 -17.46 -31.03 -25.75
N SER A 464 -16.94 -30.46 -24.66
CA SER A 464 -17.19 -30.86 -23.28
C SER A 464 -18.64 -30.61 -22.84
N LEU A 465 -19.28 -29.55 -23.35
CA LEU A 465 -20.62 -29.11 -22.94
C LEU A 465 -21.72 -29.47 -23.96
N ALA A 466 -21.35 -29.70 -25.22
CA ALA A 466 -22.29 -29.90 -26.33
C ALA A 466 -23.32 -31.03 -26.06
N SER A 467 -22.94 -32.08 -25.33
CA SER A 467 -23.84 -33.21 -25.02
C SER A 467 -25.01 -32.84 -24.08
N PHE A 468 -24.89 -31.75 -23.33
CA PHE A 468 -25.93 -31.25 -22.43
C PHE A 468 -26.94 -30.34 -23.14
N ASN A 469 -26.62 -29.90 -24.36
CA ASN A 469 -27.46 -29.03 -25.18
C ASN A 469 -27.98 -27.82 -24.38
N TYR A 470 -27.05 -27.07 -23.76
CA TYR A 470 -27.42 -25.88 -23.01
C TYR A 470 -28.08 -24.83 -23.92
N GLN A 471 -29.19 -24.28 -23.46
CA GLN A 471 -29.85 -23.13 -24.05
C GLN A 471 -29.34 -21.86 -23.36
N ALA A 472 -28.74 -20.96 -24.14
CA ALA A 472 -28.32 -19.63 -23.68
C ALA A 472 -29.53 -18.68 -23.56
N VAL A 473 -29.54 -17.88 -22.49
CA VAL A 473 -30.52 -16.83 -22.26
C VAL A 473 -29.79 -15.60 -21.71
N LEU A 474 -29.84 -14.51 -22.46
CA LEU A 474 -29.28 -13.21 -22.09
C LEU A 474 -30.19 -12.13 -22.66
N ILE A 475 -30.37 -11.04 -21.92
CA ILE A 475 -31.03 -9.82 -22.39
C ILE A 475 -30.04 -8.68 -22.18
N GLU A 476 -29.66 -8.01 -23.26
CA GLU A 476 -28.69 -6.91 -23.25
C GLU A 476 -29.14 -5.79 -22.29
N GLY A 477 -28.22 -5.38 -21.42
CA GLY A 477 -28.40 -4.31 -20.46
C GLY A 477 -27.74 -2.99 -20.87
N ASP A 478 -27.58 -2.10 -19.90
CA ASP A 478 -27.03 -0.75 -20.09
C ASP A 478 -25.65 -0.57 -19.39
N ASP A 479 -24.98 -1.67 -19.02
CA ASP A 479 -23.67 -1.60 -18.36
C ASP A 479 -22.64 -0.97 -19.31
N SER A 480 -21.86 -0.01 -18.82
CA SER A 480 -20.91 0.74 -19.64
C SER A 480 -19.78 -0.11 -20.21
N ARG A 481 -19.51 -1.28 -19.63
CA ARG A 481 -18.54 -2.25 -20.15
C ARG A 481 -19.16 -3.23 -21.15
N GLY A 482 -20.48 -3.20 -21.36
CA GLY A 482 -21.19 -4.10 -22.26
C GLY A 482 -21.30 -5.53 -21.73
N ILE A 483 -21.42 -5.71 -20.41
CA ILE A 483 -21.54 -7.04 -19.79
C ILE A 483 -22.82 -7.18 -18.99
N ASP A 484 -23.39 -8.38 -19.03
CA ASP A 484 -24.72 -8.69 -18.56
C ASP A 484 -24.77 -9.85 -17.56
N VAL A 485 -25.99 -10.13 -17.11
CA VAL A 485 -26.37 -11.34 -16.41
C VAL A 485 -27.04 -12.31 -17.38
N ALA A 486 -26.76 -13.59 -17.23
CA ALA A 486 -27.20 -14.60 -18.19
C ALA A 486 -27.55 -15.94 -17.54
N TYR A 487 -28.10 -16.85 -18.33
CA TYR A 487 -28.29 -18.24 -17.96
C TYR A 487 -27.83 -19.21 -19.07
N LEU A 488 -27.30 -20.36 -18.65
CA LEU A 488 -27.27 -21.59 -19.44
C LEU A 488 -28.24 -22.60 -18.82
N LEU A 489 -29.22 -23.06 -19.60
CA LEU A 489 -30.27 -24.00 -19.18
C LEU A 489 -30.07 -25.35 -19.85
N ARG A 490 -29.96 -26.44 -19.09
CA ARG A 490 -29.69 -27.76 -19.66
C ARG A 490 -30.90 -28.28 -20.45
N GLY A 491 -30.76 -28.42 -21.77
CA GLY A 491 -31.90 -28.66 -22.67
C GLY A 491 -32.57 -30.02 -22.52
N ASP A 492 -31.96 -30.97 -21.82
CA ASP A 492 -32.55 -32.28 -21.50
C ASP A 492 -33.41 -32.26 -20.20
N GLN A 493 -33.31 -31.20 -19.39
CA GLN A 493 -33.97 -31.11 -18.07
C GLN A 493 -34.86 -29.88 -17.91
N VAL A 494 -34.52 -28.77 -18.57
CA VAL A 494 -35.11 -27.46 -18.32
C VAL A 494 -35.67 -26.87 -19.60
N GLU A 495 -36.92 -26.45 -19.55
CA GLU A 495 -37.58 -25.69 -20.60
C GLU A 495 -37.78 -24.24 -20.13
N LEU A 496 -37.37 -23.28 -20.96
CA LEU A 496 -37.64 -21.85 -20.74
C LEU A 496 -39.10 -21.54 -21.08
N VAL A 497 -39.84 -20.99 -20.13
CA VAL A 497 -41.23 -20.52 -20.36
C VAL A 497 -41.24 -19.03 -20.69
N SER A 498 -40.53 -18.20 -19.92
CA SER A 498 -40.35 -16.77 -20.21
C SER A 498 -39.07 -16.22 -19.60
N ALA A 499 -38.56 -15.13 -20.18
CA ALA A 499 -37.42 -14.37 -19.69
C ALA A 499 -37.80 -12.88 -19.65
N GLU A 500 -37.53 -12.22 -18.54
CA GLU A 500 -37.82 -10.79 -18.37
C GLU A 500 -36.72 -10.12 -17.54
N ALA A 501 -36.26 -8.97 -18.02
CA ALA A 501 -35.29 -8.12 -17.33
C ALA A 501 -36.04 -7.08 -16.48
N PHE A 502 -35.71 -7.00 -15.20
CA PHE A 502 -36.34 -6.08 -14.24
C PHE A 502 -35.34 -5.03 -13.77
N PRO A 503 -35.37 -3.80 -14.31
CA PRO A 503 -34.49 -2.74 -13.84
C PRO A 503 -34.70 -2.49 -12.34
N ALA A 504 -33.63 -2.58 -11.56
CA ALA A 504 -33.73 -2.30 -10.13
C ALA A 504 -33.93 -0.78 -9.92
N PRO A 505 -34.79 -0.37 -8.95
CA PRO A 505 -34.99 1.04 -8.65
C PRO A 505 -33.66 1.75 -8.29
N GLU A 506 -33.60 3.06 -8.54
CA GLU A 506 -32.50 3.93 -8.05
C GLU A 506 -31.07 3.53 -8.48
N GLY A 507 -30.94 2.77 -9.58
CA GLY A 507 -29.65 2.42 -10.17
C GLY A 507 -28.79 1.49 -9.30
N VAL A 508 -29.38 0.73 -8.38
CA VAL A 508 -28.66 -0.24 -7.52
C VAL A 508 -28.02 -1.40 -8.30
N THR A 509 -28.37 -1.54 -9.58
CA THR A 509 -27.73 -2.43 -10.53
C THR A 509 -27.44 -1.66 -11.82
N SER A 510 -26.22 -1.74 -12.34
CA SER A 510 -25.90 -1.29 -13.72
C SER A 510 -26.49 -2.22 -14.78
N ARG A 511 -26.88 -3.45 -14.38
CA ARG A 511 -27.42 -4.51 -15.21
C ARG A 511 -28.77 -4.94 -14.65
N PRO A 512 -29.87 -4.88 -15.41
CA PRO A 512 -31.15 -5.33 -14.92
C PRO A 512 -31.13 -6.80 -14.47
N PRO A 513 -31.58 -7.12 -13.23
CA PRO A 513 -31.92 -8.48 -12.83
C PRO A 513 -32.66 -9.29 -13.90
N LEU A 514 -32.17 -10.49 -14.23
CA LEU A 514 -32.80 -11.37 -15.20
C LEU A 514 -33.61 -12.45 -14.50
N VAL A 515 -34.93 -12.41 -14.71
CA VAL A 515 -35.90 -13.33 -14.12
C VAL A 515 -36.37 -14.30 -15.19
N LEU A 516 -36.24 -15.60 -14.91
CA LEU A 516 -36.77 -16.65 -15.78
C LEU A 516 -37.91 -17.39 -15.10
N GLU A 517 -38.96 -17.65 -15.88
CA GLU A 517 -39.95 -18.68 -15.58
C GLU A 517 -39.51 -19.97 -16.31
N LEU A 518 -39.33 -21.05 -15.56
CA LEU A 518 -38.79 -22.31 -16.04
C LEU A 518 -39.74 -23.48 -15.75
N GLN A 519 -39.69 -24.50 -16.60
CA GLN A 519 -40.30 -25.80 -16.36
C GLN A 519 -39.20 -26.86 -16.31
N VAL A 520 -38.97 -27.45 -15.14
CA VAL A 520 -37.99 -28.52 -14.93
C VAL A 520 -38.72 -29.85 -14.96
N THR A 521 -38.30 -30.78 -15.83
CA THR A 521 -38.90 -32.11 -15.96
C THR A 521 -38.00 -33.18 -15.36
N LEU A 522 -38.48 -33.85 -14.30
CA LEU A 522 -37.78 -34.90 -13.57
C LEU A 522 -38.63 -36.16 -13.51
N ASN A 523 -38.13 -37.28 -14.05
CA ASN A 523 -38.84 -38.57 -14.08
C ASN A 523 -40.29 -38.48 -14.59
N GLY A 524 -40.56 -37.59 -15.55
CA GLY A 524 -41.90 -37.37 -16.12
C GLY A 524 -42.83 -36.47 -15.30
N ASN A 525 -42.36 -35.90 -14.18
CA ASN A 525 -43.06 -34.84 -13.44
C ASN A 525 -42.46 -33.48 -13.80
N SER A 526 -43.30 -32.47 -14.00
CA SER A 526 -42.84 -31.11 -14.27
C SER A 526 -43.02 -30.21 -13.04
N LEU A 527 -41.97 -29.46 -12.72
CA LEU A 527 -41.93 -28.43 -11.68
C LEU A 527 -41.77 -27.07 -12.33
N LYS A 528 -42.65 -26.12 -11.96
CA LYS A 528 -42.51 -24.72 -12.35
C LYS A 528 -41.59 -24.00 -11.35
N LEU A 529 -40.59 -23.28 -11.86
CA LEU A 529 -39.62 -22.51 -11.08
C LEU A 529 -39.56 -21.07 -11.57
N PHE A 530 -39.28 -20.17 -10.64
CA PHE A 530 -38.86 -18.80 -10.94
C PHE A 530 -37.45 -18.63 -10.39
N VAL A 531 -36.53 -18.18 -11.23
CA VAL A 531 -35.14 -17.89 -10.86
C VAL A 531 -34.81 -16.44 -11.18
N ILE A 532 -34.02 -15.81 -10.32
CA ILE A 532 -33.62 -14.41 -10.42
C ILE A 532 -32.09 -14.36 -10.35
N ASN A 533 -31.46 -13.76 -11.36
CA ASN A 533 -30.02 -13.57 -11.43
C ASN A 533 -29.72 -12.07 -11.33
N ASN A 534 -28.93 -11.71 -10.32
CA ASN A 534 -28.59 -10.35 -9.97
C ASN A 534 -27.08 -10.15 -10.07
N HIS A 535 -26.68 -8.93 -10.44
CA HIS A 535 -25.32 -8.45 -10.25
C HIS A 535 -25.38 -6.99 -9.78
N PHE A 536 -25.15 -6.80 -8.48
CA PHE A 536 -25.21 -5.48 -7.86
C PHE A 536 -24.02 -4.62 -8.27
N SER A 537 -24.19 -3.30 -8.18
CA SER A 537 -23.10 -2.35 -8.45
C SER A 537 -21.90 -2.62 -7.53
N SER A 538 -20.70 -2.55 -8.11
CA SER A 538 -19.43 -2.67 -7.39
C SER A 538 -19.22 -1.54 -6.39
N LEU A 539 -18.46 -1.80 -5.33
CA LEU A 539 -17.99 -0.81 -4.35
C LEU A 539 -17.00 0.22 -4.94
N ALA A 540 -16.55 0.05 -6.19
CA ALA A 540 -15.57 0.92 -6.85
C ALA A 540 -16.02 2.39 -6.97
N GLY A 541 -17.33 2.67 -6.89
CA GLY A 541 -17.88 4.03 -6.87
C GLY A 541 -17.85 4.71 -5.49
N GLY A 542 -17.29 4.07 -4.46
CA GLY A 542 -17.29 4.53 -3.07
C GLY A 542 -18.43 3.95 -2.22
N GLU A 543 -18.29 4.05 -0.89
CA GLU A 543 -19.25 3.53 0.09
C GLU A 543 -20.65 4.15 -0.10
N GLU A 544 -20.74 5.45 -0.36
CA GLU A 544 -22.02 6.19 -0.50
C GLU A 544 -22.94 5.60 -1.59
N ALA A 545 -22.39 5.14 -2.72
CA ALA A 545 -23.17 4.56 -3.81
C ALA A 545 -23.76 3.18 -3.46
N THR A 546 -23.17 2.51 -2.46
CA THR A 546 -23.38 1.10 -2.10
C THR A 546 -23.84 0.89 -0.66
N GLU A 547 -24.08 1.96 0.09
CA GLU A 547 -24.65 1.90 1.44
C GLU A 547 -26.00 1.13 1.44
N PRO A 548 -26.28 0.34 2.50
CA PRO A 548 -27.57 -0.31 2.66
C PRO A 548 -28.72 0.72 2.58
N ARG A 549 -29.62 0.57 1.60
CA ARG A 549 -30.76 1.47 1.36
C ARG A 549 -32.06 0.96 1.99
#